data_AF-A0A0G1YFG8-F1
#
_entry.id   AF-A0A0G1YFG8-F1
#
_cell.length_a   1.000
_cell.length_b   1.000
_cell.length_c   1.000
_cell.angle_alpha   90.00
_cell.angle_beta   90.00
_cell.angle_gamma   90.00
#
_symmetry.space_group_name_H-M   'P 1'
#
loop_
_entity.id
_entity.type
_entity.pdbx_description
1 polymer ?
#
loop_
_entity_poly.entity_id
_entity_poly.type
_entity_poly.pdbx_seq_one_letter_code
_entity_poly.pdbx_strand_id
1 'polypeptide(L)' 'MIDRELLEKEAMAEVCACWYYDLADTLYETPDSDLQAIVSHSHKCETCGH' A
#
# COMPACT_ATOMS: atom_id res chain seq x y z
N MET A 1 5.99 -9.37 -15.37
CA MET A 1 5.28 -8.14 -14.97
C MET A 1 4.29 -8.56 -13.91
N ILE A 2 4.42 -8.03 -12.69
CA ILE A 2 3.41 -8.25 -11.65
C ILE A 2 2.15 -7.51 -12.13
N ASP A 3 1.00 -8.16 -11.99
CA ASP A 3 -0.27 -7.56 -12.38
C ASP A 3 -0.60 -6.42 -11.42
N ARG A 4 -0.85 -5.22 -11.95
CA ARG A 4 -1.06 -4.03 -11.13
C ARG A 4 -2.31 -4.16 -10.25
N GLU A 5 -3.40 -4.74 -10.76
CA GLU A 5 -4.60 -4.99 -9.96
C GLU A 5 -4.30 -5.93 -8.77
N LEU A 6 -3.40 -6.89 -8.96
CA LEU A 6 -2.99 -7.79 -7.89
C LEU A 6 -2.20 -7.01 -6.83
N LEU A 7 -1.25 -6.18 -7.26
CA LEU A 7 -0.44 -5.36 -6.37
C LEU A 7 -1.28 -4.36 -5.57
N GLU A 8 -2.27 -3.71 -6.21
CA GLU A 8 -3.22 -2.81 -5.55
C GLU A 8 -4.06 -3.54 -4.49
N LYS A 9 -4.55 -4.75 -4.80
CA LYS A 9 -5.30 -5.58 -3.84
C LYS A 9 -4.45 -6.03 -2.66
N GLU A 10 -3.22 -6.46 -2.91
CA GLU A 10 -2.28 -6.87 -1.86
C GLU A 10 -1.93 -5.67 -0.98
N ALA A 11 -1.62 -4.51 -1.59
CA ALA A 11 -1.32 -3.30 -0.84
C ALA A 11 -2.50 -2.87 0.05
N MET A 12 -3.74 -2.94 -0.46
CA MET A 12 -4.95 -2.64 0.32
C MET A 12 -5.24 -3.64 1.45
N ALA A 13 -4.75 -4.88 1.34
CA ALA A 13 -4.88 -5.90 2.38
C ALA A 13 -3.82 -5.75 3.48
N GLU A 14 -2.61 -5.34 3.10
CA GLU A 14 -1.45 -5.22 4.00
C GLU A 14 -1.31 -3.81 4.62
N VAL A 15 -1.89 -2.78 3.99
CA VAL A 15 -1.82 -1.40 4.50
C VAL A 15 -2.45 -1.30 5.88
N CYS A 16 -1.78 -0.56 6.77
CA CYS A 16 -2.31 -0.28 8.09
C CYS A 16 -3.56 0.61 8.03
N ALA A 17 -4.40 0.53 9.06
CA ALA A 17 -5.62 1.33 9.16
C ALA A 17 -5.37 2.85 9.11
N CYS A 18 -4.17 3.31 9.48
CA CYS A 18 -3.82 4.73 9.44
C CYS A 18 -3.74 5.27 8.01
N TRP A 19 -3.31 4.44 7.06
CA TRP A 19 -3.13 4.83 5.66
C TRP A 19 -4.16 4.19 4.74
N TYR A 20 -5.07 3.36 5.27
CA TYR A 20 -6.06 2.63 4.47
C TYR A 20 -6.92 3.57 3.62
N TYR A 21 -7.46 4.64 4.22
CA TYR A 21 -8.32 5.58 3.49
C TYR A 21 -7.52 6.44 2.51
N ASP A 22 -6.32 6.90 2.91
CA ASP A 22 -5.43 7.66 2.03
C ASP A 22 -5.04 6.83 0.81
N LEU A 23 -4.62 5.58 1.03
CA LEU A 23 -4.26 4.66 -0.03
C LEU A 23 -5.47 4.31 -0.90
N ALA A 24 -6.65 4.11 -0.33
CA ALA A 24 -7.86 3.82 -1.10
C ALA A 24 -8.23 4.97 -2.05
N ASP A 25 -8.08 6.21 -1.60
CA ASP A 25 -8.38 7.41 -2.40
C ASP A 25 -7.34 7.64 -3.50
N THR A 26 -6.07 7.33 -3.24
CA THR A 26 -4.97 7.53 -4.22
C THR A 26 -4.51 6.24 -4.90
N LEU A 27 -5.19 5.11 -4.74
CA LEU A 27 -4.71 3.77 -5.13
C LEU A 27 -4.23 3.69 -6.58
N TYR A 28 -4.98 4.32 -7.50
CA TYR A 28 -4.68 4.35 -8.93
C TYR A 28 -3.58 5.36 -9.31
N GLU A 29 -3.23 6.26 -8.41
CA GLU A 29 -2.17 7.27 -8.61
C GLU A 29 -0.87 6.84 -7.89
N THR A 30 -0.98 6.01 -6.85
CA THR A 30 0.15 5.44 -6.13
C THR A 30 0.99 4.57 -7.07
N PRO A 31 2.31 4.83 -7.17
CA PRO A 31 3.19 4.07 -8.04
C PRO A 31 3.41 2.64 -7.51
N ASP A 32 3.67 1.71 -8.44
CA ASP A 32 3.91 0.30 -8.11
C ASP A 32 5.01 0.11 -7.06
N SER A 33 6.05 0.97 -7.05
CA SER A 33 7.12 0.92 -6.04
C SER A 33 6.60 1.11 -4.61
N ASP A 34 5.63 2.00 -4.43
CA ASP A 34 5.10 2.36 -3.12
C ASP A 34 4.08 1.32 -2.66
N LEU A 35 3.24 0.84 -3.58
CA LEU A 35 2.37 -0.32 -3.33
C LEU A 35 3.20 -1.54 -2.89
N GLN A 36 4.32 -1.79 -3.58
CA GLN A 36 5.22 -2.89 -3.25
C GLN A 36 5.97 -2.66 -1.92
N ALA A 37 6.25 -1.41 -1.55
CA ALA A 37 6.81 -1.07 -0.23
C ALA A 37 5.82 -1.38 0.91
N ILE A 38 4.52 -1.11 0.67
CA ILE A 38 3.43 -1.45 1.59
C ILE A 38 3.31 -2.97 1.74
N VAL A 39 3.23 -3.71 0.63
CA VAL A 39 3.12 -5.19 0.65
C VAL A 39 4.34 -5.84 1.31
N SER A 40 5.52 -5.28 1.13
CA SER A 40 6.75 -5.80 1.74
C SER A 40 7.00 -5.34 3.18
N HIS A 41 6.08 -4.54 3.76
CA HIS A 41 6.23 -3.93 5.10
C HIS A 41 7.57 -3.20 5.28
N SER A 42 8.11 -2.68 4.17
CA SER A 42 9.41 -2.00 4.18
C SER A 42 9.27 -0.53 4.58
N HIS A 43 8.07 0.04 4.44
CA HIS A 43 7.75 1.37 4.92
C HIS A 43 6.97 1.31 6.24
N LYS A 44 7.64 1.67 7.34
CA LYS A 44 7.00 1.72 8.65
C LYS A 44 6.08 2.94 8.74
N CYS A 45 4.85 2.74 9.18
CA CYS A 45 3.94 3.82 9.49
C CYS A 45 4.43 4.57 10.74
N GLU A 46 4.65 5.87 10.64
CA GLU A 46 5.10 6.69 11.78
C GLU A 46 4.02 6.83 12.87
N THR A 47 2.76 6.61 12.52
CA THR A 47 1.61 6.75 13.44
C THR A 47 1.42 5.53 14.33
N CYS A 48 1.45 4.33 13.74
CA CYS A 48 1.18 3.08 14.45
C CYS A 48 2.40 2.16 14.58
N GLY A 49 3.51 2.47 13.92
CA GLY A 49 4.76 1.70 13.97
C GLY A 49 4.70 0.36 13.22
N HIS A 50 3.62 0.10 12.48
CA HIS A 50 3.46 -1.07 11.63
C HIS A 50 4.39 -0.98 10.43
#